data_AF-A0A6N7HRP5-F1
#
_entry.id   AF-A0A6N7HRP5-F1
#
_cell.length_a   1.000
_cell.length_b   1.000
_cell.length_c   1.000
_cell.angle_alpha   90.00
_cell.angle_beta   90.00
_cell.angle_gamma   90.00
#
_symmetry.space_group_name_H-M   'P 1'
#
loop_
_entity.id
_entity.type
_entity.pdbx_description
1 polymer ?
#
loop_
_entity_poly.entity_id
_entity_poly.type
_entity_poly.pdbx_seq_one_letter_code
_entity_poly.pdbx_strand_id
1 'polypeptide(L)'
;MDGSYDVVVVGAGNAALCAALSALENGARVLVLERAPREERGGNSTYTAGAMRVAYNGVEDIKELVPDLSDEDVASTDFGSYPEEAYFDDIARVTEHRADPDLAEILVSQSFDTLRWMWGKGVRFLPIYGRQAFKVGGRFRFWGGLTLETYGGGPGLVEALMKVVESGGAEVRYNARATSLLHEDGVVRGVAVRSRGRTEDIRAGAVVLACGGFEANPEWRTRYLGPGWDLAKVRGTRFNTGDGIRMALDIGAAPWGNWSGAHAVGWEFNAPPFGDLAVGDGFQKHSYPFSIMVNSDGRRFLDEGADFRNYTYAKYGHEILAQPGQIAWQIFDRKVVHLLRDEYRIKQVTKVTADTLEDLVKNMDGVDPDASLGTVHEYNAAVDDSVGFDPNRKDGRRTRGLATDKTNWANRIDEPPFEAYAVTCGITFTFGGLRISESAQVFDEEGEPIPGLFACGELVGGIFYFNYPGGSGLTNGAVFGRIAGREAAVTAARR
;
A
#
# COMPACT_ATOMS: atom_id res chain seq x y z
N MET A 1 -42.50 3.17 -8.34
CA MET A 1 -41.60 2.76 -7.24
C MET A 1 -40.33 3.54 -7.47
N ASP A 2 -40.08 4.54 -6.65
CA ASP A 2 -38.98 5.49 -6.89
C ASP A 2 -37.65 4.73 -6.91
N GLY A 3 -36.84 4.95 -7.94
CA GLY A 3 -35.66 4.15 -8.28
C GLY A 3 -34.46 4.39 -7.37
N SER A 4 -34.67 4.78 -6.11
CA SER A 4 -33.62 5.14 -5.16
C SER A 4 -32.89 3.90 -4.61
N TYR A 5 -31.61 4.07 -4.34
CA TYR A 5 -30.79 3.11 -3.58
C TYR A 5 -30.78 3.52 -2.11
N ASP A 6 -30.55 2.58 -1.21
CA ASP A 6 -30.38 2.93 0.21
C ASP A 6 -28.97 3.47 0.42
N VAL A 7 -27.98 2.80 -0.16
CA VAL A 7 -26.56 3.17 -0.09
C VAL A 7 -25.94 3.20 -1.48
N VAL A 8 -25.26 4.29 -1.81
CA VAL A 8 -24.37 4.37 -2.97
C VAL A 8 -22.92 4.35 -2.48
N VAL A 9 -22.13 3.42 -2.99
CA VAL A 9 -20.69 3.33 -2.75
C VAL A 9 -19.94 3.79 -3.99
N VAL A 10 -19.03 4.75 -3.83
CA VAL A 10 -18.21 5.29 -4.92
C VAL A 10 -16.81 4.68 -4.88
N GLY A 11 -16.44 3.96 -5.94
CA GLY A 11 -15.23 3.15 -6.07
C GLY A 11 -15.55 1.64 -6.02
N ALA A 12 -14.66 0.80 -6.55
CA ALA A 12 -14.78 -0.66 -6.45
C ALA A 12 -13.48 -1.34 -5.98
N GLY A 13 -12.63 -0.64 -5.24
CA GLY A 13 -11.47 -1.23 -4.55
C GLY A 13 -11.84 -1.98 -3.27
N ASN A 14 -10.84 -2.53 -2.56
CA ASN A 14 -11.03 -3.32 -1.35
C ASN A 14 -11.95 -2.63 -0.32
N ALA A 15 -11.69 -1.35 -0.01
CA ALA A 15 -12.50 -0.59 0.95
C ALA A 15 -13.96 -0.46 0.52
N ALA A 16 -14.17 -0.14 -0.77
CA ALA A 16 -15.50 0.03 -1.34
C ALA A 16 -16.29 -1.28 -1.36
N LEU A 17 -15.65 -2.39 -1.72
CA LEU A 17 -16.31 -3.70 -1.76
C LEU A 17 -16.63 -4.22 -0.36
N CYS A 18 -15.77 -3.96 0.63
CA CYS A 18 -16.09 -4.24 2.04
C CYS A 18 -17.26 -3.37 2.54
N ALA A 19 -17.34 -2.10 2.14
CA ALA A 19 -18.48 -1.23 2.46
C ALA A 19 -19.78 -1.69 1.80
N ALA A 20 -19.74 -2.03 0.50
CA ALA A 20 -20.89 -2.54 -0.21
C ALA A 20 -21.41 -3.84 0.43
N LEU A 21 -20.50 -4.78 0.73
CA LEU A 21 -20.85 -6.05 1.37
C LEU A 21 -21.44 -5.84 2.77
N SER A 22 -20.82 -4.99 3.59
CA SER A 22 -21.35 -4.72 4.93
C SER A 22 -22.69 -4.00 4.90
N ALA A 23 -22.94 -3.14 3.90
CA ALA A 23 -24.25 -2.49 3.72
C ALA A 23 -25.32 -3.52 3.31
N LEU A 24 -25.01 -4.41 2.38
CA LEU A 24 -25.90 -5.52 1.98
C LEU A 24 -26.28 -6.41 3.17
N GLU A 25 -25.32 -6.75 4.04
CA GLU A 25 -25.58 -7.54 5.25
C GLU A 25 -26.51 -6.87 6.25
N ASN A 26 -26.59 -5.54 6.20
CA ASN A 26 -27.50 -4.74 7.01
C ASN A 26 -28.80 -4.38 6.25
N GLY A 27 -29.10 -5.10 5.17
CA GLY A 27 -30.38 -5.05 4.47
C GLY A 27 -30.52 -3.90 3.47
N ALA A 28 -29.46 -3.14 3.18
CA ALA A 28 -29.51 -2.03 2.23
C ALA A 28 -29.53 -2.52 0.78
N ARG A 29 -30.29 -1.83 -0.08
CA ARG A 29 -30.16 -1.89 -1.53
C ARG A 29 -28.96 -1.04 -1.97
N VAL A 30 -27.92 -1.69 -2.49
CA VAL A 30 -26.62 -1.06 -2.75
C VAL A 30 -26.37 -0.85 -4.25
N LEU A 31 -25.85 0.33 -4.60
CA LEU A 31 -25.20 0.61 -5.88
C LEU A 31 -23.71 0.88 -5.67
N VAL A 32 -22.87 0.22 -6.46
CA VAL A 32 -21.43 0.49 -6.56
C VAL A 32 -21.13 1.20 -7.88
N LEU A 33 -20.46 2.34 -7.81
CA LEU A 33 -20.05 3.14 -8.97
C LEU A 33 -18.55 3.07 -9.19
N GLU A 34 -18.11 2.55 -10.33
CA GLU A 34 -16.70 2.47 -10.71
C GLU A 34 -16.45 3.29 -11.99
N ARG A 35 -15.48 4.20 -11.90
CA ARG A 35 -15.06 5.04 -13.02
C ARG A 35 -14.31 4.22 -14.07
N ALA A 36 -13.50 3.26 -13.64
CA ALA A 36 -12.75 2.37 -14.50
C ALA A 36 -13.69 1.47 -15.32
N PRO A 37 -13.25 1.01 -16.50
CA PRO A 37 -13.91 -0.09 -17.19
C PRO A 37 -13.72 -1.40 -16.40
N ARG A 38 -14.50 -2.43 -16.74
CA ARG A 38 -14.56 -3.67 -15.96
C ARG A 38 -13.22 -4.40 -15.90
N GLU A 39 -12.47 -4.35 -16.99
CA GLU A 39 -11.14 -4.94 -17.15
C GLU A 39 -10.06 -4.26 -16.29
N GLU A 40 -10.25 -2.99 -15.89
CA GLU A 40 -9.33 -2.22 -15.03
C GLU A 40 -9.90 -2.02 -13.61
N ARG A 41 -10.86 -2.86 -13.19
CA ARG A 41 -11.57 -2.71 -11.90
C ARG A 41 -10.69 -2.96 -10.69
N GLY A 42 -11.16 -2.47 -9.53
CA GLY A 42 -10.54 -2.72 -8.23
C GLY A 42 -9.58 -1.65 -7.74
N GLY A 43 -9.38 -0.58 -8.54
CA GLY A 43 -8.48 0.51 -8.20
C GLY A 43 -7.07 0.01 -7.88
N ASN A 44 -6.38 0.68 -6.94
CA ASN A 44 -5.05 0.24 -6.51
C ASN A 44 -5.02 -1.13 -5.84
N SER A 45 -6.13 -1.59 -5.27
CA SER A 45 -6.18 -2.89 -4.58
C SER A 45 -5.76 -4.04 -5.50
N THR A 46 -6.15 -3.99 -6.78
CA THR A 46 -5.79 -4.99 -7.81
C THR A 46 -4.29 -5.05 -8.09
N TYR A 47 -3.55 -3.94 -7.93
CA TYR A 47 -2.11 -3.88 -8.23
C TYR A 47 -1.22 -4.28 -7.06
N THR A 48 -1.81 -4.59 -5.90
CA THR A 48 -1.05 -4.93 -4.70
C THR A 48 -0.60 -6.40 -4.69
N ALA A 49 0.38 -6.67 -3.84
CA ALA A 49 0.74 -8.00 -3.40
C ALA A 49 -0.37 -8.74 -2.63
N GLY A 50 -1.38 -8.04 -2.11
CA GLY A 50 -2.40 -8.63 -1.22
C GLY A 50 -1.99 -8.75 0.25
N ALA A 51 -0.88 -8.14 0.68
CA ALA A 51 -0.42 -8.19 2.06
C ALA A 51 -1.42 -7.54 3.05
N MET A 52 -1.85 -8.29 4.08
CA MET A 52 -2.81 -7.86 5.09
C MET A 52 -2.16 -7.91 6.48
N ARG A 53 -1.91 -6.75 7.09
CA ARG A 53 -1.39 -6.70 8.47
C ARG A 53 -2.53 -6.89 9.46
N VAL A 54 -2.34 -7.76 10.44
CA VAL A 54 -3.37 -8.14 11.42
C VAL A 54 -2.73 -8.35 12.79
N ALA A 55 -3.43 -7.97 13.86
CA ALA A 55 -3.03 -8.32 15.22
C ALA A 55 -3.36 -9.78 15.52
N TYR A 56 -2.44 -10.51 16.15
CA TYR A 56 -2.63 -11.92 16.54
C TYR A 56 -1.69 -12.32 17.69
N ASN A 57 -2.11 -13.27 18.52
CA ASN A 57 -1.39 -13.69 19.73
C ASN A 57 -0.55 -14.95 19.54
N GLY A 58 -0.72 -15.66 18.43
CA GLY A 58 0.06 -16.86 18.13
C GLY A 58 -0.47 -17.63 16.92
N VAL A 59 0.06 -18.84 16.73
CA VAL A 59 -0.29 -19.69 15.58
C VAL A 59 -1.75 -20.14 15.58
N GLU A 60 -2.40 -20.26 16.74
CA GLU A 60 -3.82 -20.64 16.79
C GLU A 60 -4.73 -19.59 16.16
N ASP A 61 -4.48 -18.30 16.42
CA ASP A 61 -5.14 -17.19 15.74
C ASP A 61 -4.89 -17.22 14.21
N ILE A 62 -3.67 -17.58 13.79
CA ILE A 62 -3.35 -17.75 12.38
C ILE A 62 -4.14 -18.89 11.74
N LYS A 63 -4.35 -20.02 12.45
CA LYS A 63 -5.19 -21.12 11.97
C LYS A 63 -6.65 -20.72 11.82
N GLU A 64 -7.17 -19.80 12.64
CA GLU A 64 -8.54 -19.28 12.45
C GLU A 64 -8.67 -18.49 11.13
N LEU A 65 -7.62 -17.75 10.76
CA LEU A 65 -7.59 -16.95 9.52
C LEU A 65 -7.17 -17.78 8.29
N VAL A 66 -6.45 -18.88 8.50
CA VAL A 66 -5.98 -19.82 7.49
C VAL A 66 -6.24 -21.26 7.95
N PRO A 67 -7.49 -21.75 7.91
CA PRO A 67 -7.81 -23.09 8.39
C PRO A 67 -7.17 -24.24 7.61
N ASP A 68 -6.72 -23.96 6.37
CA ASP A 68 -6.04 -24.92 5.50
C ASP A 68 -4.54 -25.05 5.81
N LEU A 69 -4.03 -24.38 6.85
CA LEU A 69 -2.63 -24.45 7.26
C LEU A 69 -2.29 -25.87 7.76
N SER A 70 -1.32 -26.54 7.13
CA SER A 70 -0.98 -27.92 7.47
C SER A 70 -0.17 -28.02 8.77
N ASP A 71 -0.22 -29.18 9.43
CA ASP A 71 0.63 -29.47 10.60
C ASP A 71 2.12 -29.34 10.28
N GLU A 72 2.53 -29.62 9.04
CA GLU A 72 3.90 -29.45 8.56
C GLU A 72 4.28 -27.97 8.45
N ASP A 73 3.39 -27.12 7.94
CA ASP A 73 3.60 -25.66 7.88
C ASP A 73 3.77 -25.08 9.28
N VAL A 74 2.92 -25.52 10.22
CA VAL A 74 2.99 -25.12 11.64
C VAL A 74 4.28 -25.58 12.29
N ALA A 75 4.69 -26.84 12.06
CA ALA A 75 5.91 -27.38 12.66
C ALA A 75 7.19 -26.74 12.09
N SER A 76 7.17 -26.35 10.82
CA SER A 76 8.32 -25.78 10.11
C SER A 76 8.42 -24.25 10.16
N THR A 77 7.44 -23.57 10.77
CA THR A 77 7.35 -22.11 10.79
C THR A 77 7.27 -21.55 12.21
N ASP A 78 7.98 -20.47 12.45
CA ASP A 78 7.79 -19.59 13.60
C ASP A 78 6.92 -18.40 13.18
N PHE A 79 5.62 -18.48 13.50
CA PHE A 79 4.66 -17.40 13.27
C PHE A 79 4.79 -16.27 14.28
N GLY A 80 5.48 -16.48 15.41
CA GLY A 80 5.57 -15.51 16.50
C GLY A 80 4.20 -15.03 16.99
N SER A 81 4.18 -13.79 17.48
CA SER A 81 2.97 -13.04 17.80
C SER A 81 3.16 -11.58 17.39
N TYR A 82 2.06 -10.89 17.15
CA TYR A 82 2.03 -9.46 16.87
C TYR A 82 0.74 -8.90 17.49
N PRO A 83 0.74 -8.70 18.83
CA PRO A 83 -0.45 -8.29 19.54
C PRO A 83 -0.83 -6.85 19.21
N GLU A 84 -2.01 -6.43 19.65
CA GLU A 84 -2.56 -5.10 19.36
C GLU A 84 -1.62 -3.97 19.80
N GLU A 85 -1.01 -4.08 20.96
CA GLU A 85 -0.08 -3.07 21.48
C GLU A 85 1.13 -2.89 20.56
N ALA A 86 1.69 -4.00 20.05
CA ALA A 86 2.82 -3.94 19.12
C ALA A 86 2.41 -3.28 17.79
N TYR A 87 1.18 -3.49 17.35
CA TYR A 87 0.67 -2.86 16.14
C TYR A 87 0.42 -1.37 16.33
N PHE A 88 -0.22 -0.99 17.43
CA PHE A 88 -0.44 0.40 17.78
C PHE A 88 0.90 1.16 17.91
N ASP A 89 1.87 0.58 18.62
CA ASP A 89 3.22 1.14 18.78
C ASP A 89 3.92 1.33 17.43
N ASP A 90 3.79 0.38 16.51
CA ASP A 90 4.36 0.50 15.16
C ASP A 90 3.71 1.63 14.36
N ILE A 91 2.38 1.79 14.42
CA ILE A 91 1.68 2.93 13.79
C ILE A 91 2.20 4.24 14.39
N ALA A 92 2.21 4.35 15.72
CA ALA A 92 2.68 5.55 16.42
C ALA A 92 4.13 5.88 16.04
N ARG A 93 5.04 4.90 16.06
CA ARG A 93 6.45 5.08 15.73
C ARG A 93 6.65 5.56 14.29
N VAL A 94 6.06 4.90 13.30
CA VAL A 94 6.32 5.24 11.88
C VAL A 94 5.59 6.51 11.43
N THR A 95 4.58 6.94 12.17
CA THR A 95 3.89 8.22 11.96
C THR A 95 4.44 9.34 12.83
N GLU A 96 5.49 9.10 13.63
CA GLU A 96 6.05 10.06 14.59
C GLU A 96 4.99 10.62 15.57
N HIS A 97 4.12 9.72 16.05
CA HIS A 97 3.02 10.00 16.97
C HIS A 97 1.98 11.00 16.43
N ARG A 98 1.88 11.13 15.11
CA ARG A 98 0.90 12.00 14.43
C ARG A 98 -0.42 11.29 14.11
N ALA A 99 -0.42 9.96 14.03
CA ALA A 99 -1.64 9.19 13.78
C ALA A 99 -2.73 9.56 14.79
N ASP A 100 -3.95 9.68 14.31
CA ASP A 100 -5.14 9.81 15.14
C ASP A 100 -5.26 8.56 16.02
N PRO A 101 -5.18 8.70 17.36
CA PRO A 101 -5.12 7.55 18.26
C PRO A 101 -6.40 6.72 18.22
N ASP A 102 -7.56 7.36 18.06
CA ASP A 102 -8.86 6.67 18.08
C ASP A 102 -9.02 5.85 16.78
N LEU A 103 -8.66 6.43 15.62
CA LEU A 103 -8.67 5.70 14.36
C LEU A 103 -7.62 4.57 14.32
N ALA A 104 -6.44 4.79 14.93
CA ALA A 104 -5.41 3.77 15.05
C ALA A 104 -5.85 2.60 15.95
N GLU A 105 -6.48 2.89 17.09
CA GLU A 105 -7.03 1.87 17.99
C GLU A 105 -8.11 1.04 17.28
N ILE A 106 -9.02 1.69 16.55
CA ILE A 106 -10.05 1.00 15.75
C ILE A 106 -9.43 0.09 14.69
N LEU A 107 -8.45 0.58 13.93
CA LEU A 107 -7.74 -0.21 12.93
C LEU A 107 -7.12 -1.46 13.55
N VAL A 108 -6.44 -1.30 14.67
CA VAL A 108 -5.69 -2.37 15.33
C VAL A 108 -6.65 -3.40 15.91
N SER A 109 -7.54 -2.98 16.81
CA SER A 109 -8.48 -3.84 17.54
C SER A 109 -9.47 -4.56 16.63
N GLN A 110 -9.89 -3.95 15.52
CA GLN A 110 -10.83 -4.59 14.58
C GLN A 110 -10.14 -5.36 13.45
N SER A 111 -8.80 -5.37 13.39
CA SER A 111 -8.07 -6.01 12.29
C SER A 111 -8.37 -7.51 12.21
N PHE A 112 -8.26 -8.24 13.33
CA PHE A 112 -8.47 -9.69 13.38
C PHE A 112 -9.90 -10.07 13.00
N ASP A 113 -10.88 -9.48 13.67
CA ASP A 113 -12.30 -9.72 13.44
C ASP A 113 -12.75 -9.36 12.01
N THR A 114 -12.09 -8.37 11.40
CA THR A 114 -12.36 -8.00 10.01
C THR A 114 -11.80 -9.03 9.05
N LEU A 115 -10.57 -9.51 9.21
CA LEU A 115 -10.04 -10.58 8.37
C LEU A 115 -10.84 -11.88 8.54
N ARG A 116 -11.23 -12.23 9.77
CA ARG A 116 -12.10 -13.37 10.03
C ARG A 116 -13.47 -13.23 9.35
N TRP A 117 -14.06 -12.03 9.39
CA TRP A 117 -15.28 -11.74 8.64
C TRP A 117 -15.06 -11.90 7.13
N MET A 118 -14.01 -11.30 6.56
CA MET A 118 -13.68 -11.46 5.13
C MET A 118 -13.52 -12.93 4.74
N TRP A 119 -12.88 -13.73 5.59
CA TRP A 119 -12.74 -15.17 5.38
C TRP A 119 -14.11 -15.86 5.31
N GLY A 120 -15.00 -15.56 6.27
CA GLY A 120 -16.37 -16.06 6.29
C GLY A 120 -17.21 -15.65 5.07
N LYS A 121 -16.79 -14.60 4.34
CA LYS A 121 -17.42 -14.15 3.10
C LYS A 121 -16.84 -14.77 1.83
N GLY A 122 -15.71 -15.45 1.92
CA GLY A 122 -15.09 -16.13 0.78
C GLY A 122 -13.74 -15.58 0.35
N VAL A 123 -13.21 -14.56 1.04
CA VAL A 123 -11.81 -14.17 0.87
C VAL A 123 -10.93 -15.26 1.48
N ARG A 124 -9.79 -15.55 0.87
CA ARG A 124 -8.83 -16.54 1.39
C ARG A 124 -7.49 -15.88 1.62
N PHE A 125 -6.80 -16.32 2.67
CA PHE A 125 -5.49 -15.83 3.08
C PHE A 125 -4.50 -16.99 3.09
N LEU A 126 -3.21 -16.66 2.98
CA LEU A 126 -2.11 -17.60 3.16
C LEU A 126 -0.94 -16.91 3.86
N PRO A 127 -0.02 -17.67 4.49
CA PRO A 127 1.23 -17.12 4.99
C PRO A 127 2.10 -16.53 3.87
N ILE A 128 2.65 -15.34 4.08
CA ILE A 128 3.40 -14.57 3.07
C ILE A 128 4.89 -15.00 2.98
N TYR A 129 5.14 -16.30 2.78
CA TYR A 129 6.49 -16.88 2.83
C TYR A 129 7.46 -16.23 1.83
N GLY A 130 7.06 -16.06 0.57
CA GLY A 130 7.96 -15.60 -0.50
C GLY A 130 8.44 -14.15 -0.39
N ARG A 131 8.01 -13.41 0.64
CA ARG A 131 8.27 -11.95 0.74
C ARG A 131 8.69 -11.51 2.14
N GLN A 132 8.33 -12.28 3.17
CA GLN A 132 8.45 -11.88 4.57
C GLN A 132 8.90 -13.03 5.48
N ALA A 133 9.37 -14.15 4.90
CA ALA A 133 10.02 -15.26 5.59
C ALA A 133 11.22 -15.82 4.78
N PHE A 134 12.35 -16.12 5.42
CA PHE A 134 13.43 -16.93 4.84
C PHE A 134 13.67 -18.13 5.75
N LYS A 135 14.11 -19.24 5.14
CA LYS A 135 14.43 -20.46 5.87
C LYS A 135 15.81 -20.34 6.50
N VAL A 136 15.88 -20.26 7.83
CA VAL A 136 17.13 -20.23 8.59
C VAL A 136 17.13 -21.40 9.57
N GLY A 137 18.16 -22.24 9.52
CA GLY A 137 18.25 -23.45 10.35
C GLY A 137 17.12 -24.46 10.10
N GLY A 138 16.58 -24.50 8.87
CA GLY A 138 15.52 -25.43 8.49
C GLY A 138 14.10 -24.97 8.82
N ARG A 139 13.91 -23.80 9.44
CA ARG A 139 12.60 -23.24 9.79
C ARG A 139 12.38 -21.87 9.14
N PHE A 140 11.14 -21.58 8.76
CA PHE A 140 10.72 -20.22 8.39
C PHE A 140 10.51 -19.38 9.64
N ARG A 141 10.84 -18.10 9.57
CA ARG A 141 10.52 -17.13 10.62
C ARG A 141 10.01 -15.86 9.97
N PHE A 142 8.83 -15.39 10.38
CA PHE A 142 8.31 -14.11 9.93
C PHE A 142 8.94 -12.94 10.69
N TRP A 143 9.07 -11.79 10.04
CA TRP A 143 9.54 -10.55 10.65
C TRP A 143 8.66 -9.36 10.30
N GLY A 144 8.74 -8.32 11.14
CA GLY A 144 8.11 -7.04 10.89
C GLY A 144 6.58 -7.06 10.97
N GLY A 145 5.98 -7.98 11.74
CA GLY A 145 4.54 -7.96 12.03
C GLY A 145 3.62 -8.15 10.82
N LEU A 146 4.11 -8.80 9.75
CA LEU A 146 3.33 -9.06 8.54
C LEU A 146 3.44 -10.54 8.18
N THR A 147 2.37 -11.29 8.43
CA THR A 147 2.37 -12.75 8.27
C THR A 147 1.44 -13.26 7.18
N LEU A 148 0.44 -12.49 6.79
CA LEU A 148 -0.59 -12.93 5.85
C LEU A 148 -0.65 -12.08 4.57
N GLU A 149 -0.99 -12.75 3.49
CA GLU A 149 -1.44 -12.13 2.24
C GLU A 149 -2.72 -12.81 1.73
N THR A 150 -3.44 -12.13 0.85
CA THR A 150 -4.62 -12.68 0.18
C THR A 150 -4.22 -13.68 -0.90
N TYR A 151 -5.00 -14.75 -1.01
CA TYR A 151 -4.83 -15.72 -2.10
C TYR A 151 -5.01 -15.04 -3.45
N GLY A 152 -4.05 -15.24 -4.35
CA GLY A 152 -4.02 -14.58 -5.65
C GLY A 152 -3.64 -13.09 -5.59
N GLY A 153 -3.10 -12.61 -4.46
CA GLY A 153 -2.68 -11.23 -4.27
C GLY A 153 -3.84 -10.22 -4.39
N GLY A 154 -3.52 -9.01 -4.85
CA GLY A 154 -4.51 -7.96 -5.11
C GLY A 154 -5.62 -8.36 -6.08
N PRO A 155 -5.33 -8.99 -7.24
CA PRO A 155 -6.36 -9.44 -8.18
C PRO A 155 -7.31 -10.47 -7.55
N GLY A 156 -6.79 -11.46 -6.82
CA GLY A 156 -7.60 -12.47 -6.15
C GLY A 156 -8.49 -11.88 -5.05
N LEU A 157 -7.99 -10.90 -4.30
CA LEU A 157 -8.78 -10.16 -3.31
C LEU A 157 -9.99 -9.46 -3.95
N VAL A 158 -9.74 -8.69 -5.01
CA VAL A 158 -10.80 -7.93 -5.71
C VAL A 158 -11.80 -8.89 -6.37
N GLU A 159 -11.33 -9.98 -6.98
CA GLU A 159 -12.20 -10.99 -7.57
C GLU A 159 -13.12 -11.63 -6.52
N ALA A 160 -12.57 -12.08 -5.39
CA ALA A 160 -13.33 -12.70 -4.32
C ALA A 160 -14.40 -11.74 -3.76
N LEU A 161 -14.02 -10.51 -3.41
CA LEU A 161 -14.95 -9.52 -2.87
C LEU A 161 -16.03 -9.13 -3.88
N MET A 162 -15.65 -8.88 -5.14
CA MET A 162 -16.60 -8.51 -6.19
C MET A 162 -17.62 -9.61 -6.43
N LYS A 163 -17.17 -10.88 -6.48
CA LYS A 163 -18.07 -12.04 -6.61
C LYS A 163 -19.12 -12.05 -5.50
N VAL A 164 -18.73 -11.79 -4.26
CA VAL A 164 -19.64 -11.81 -3.11
C VAL A 164 -20.60 -10.63 -3.15
N VAL A 165 -20.12 -9.43 -3.50
CA VAL A 165 -20.94 -8.21 -3.65
C VAL A 165 -21.99 -8.39 -4.76
N GLU A 166 -21.59 -8.87 -5.94
CA GLU A 166 -22.50 -9.12 -7.06
C GLU A 166 -23.52 -10.24 -6.70
N SER A 167 -23.07 -11.32 -6.06
CA SER A 167 -23.95 -12.44 -5.66
C SER A 167 -24.88 -12.06 -4.50
N GLY A 168 -24.50 -11.07 -3.69
CA GLY A 168 -25.31 -10.49 -2.63
C GLY A 168 -26.38 -9.51 -3.13
N GLY A 169 -26.42 -9.22 -4.43
CA GLY A 169 -27.47 -8.41 -5.05
C GLY A 169 -27.13 -6.92 -5.22
N ALA A 170 -25.90 -6.49 -4.95
CA ALA A 170 -25.50 -5.12 -5.30
C ALA A 170 -25.44 -4.94 -6.82
N GLU A 171 -25.90 -3.78 -7.29
CA GLU A 171 -25.69 -3.36 -8.66
C GLU A 171 -24.30 -2.71 -8.78
N VAL A 172 -23.53 -3.08 -9.81
CA VAL A 172 -22.21 -2.49 -10.08
C VAL A 172 -22.23 -1.83 -11.45
N ARG A 173 -22.00 -0.51 -11.50
CA ARG A 173 -21.90 0.26 -12.76
C ARG A 173 -20.46 0.66 -13.01
N TYR A 174 -19.88 0.14 -14.10
CA TYR A 174 -18.57 0.52 -14.62
C TYR A 174 -18.69 1.68 -15.60
N ASN A 175 -17.58 2.36 -15.90
CA ASN A 175 -17.56 3.58 -16.70
C ASN A 175 -18.55 4.63 -16.17
N ALA A 176 -18.69 4.70 -14.84
CA ALA A 176 -19.64 5.54 -14.13
C ALA A 176 -18.87 6.42 -13.14
N ARG A 177 -18.52 7.63 -13.58
CA ARG A 177 -17.75 8.58 -12.78
C ARG A 177 -18.70 9.43 -11.94
N ALA A 178 -18.68 9.28 -10.62
CA ALA A 178 -19.30 10.26 -9.73
C ALA A 178 -18.57 11.61 -9.87
N THR A 179 -19.34 12.69 -10.01
CA THR A 179 -18.80 14.04 -10.32
C THR A 179 -19.14 15.10 -9.28
N SER A 180 -20.24 14.92 -8.53
CA SER A 180 -20.59 15.77 -7.39
C SER A 180 -21.50 15.01 -6.41
N LEU A 181 -21.50 15.43 -5.14
CA LEU A 181 -22.50 15.00 -4.16
C LEU A 181 -23.78 15.81 -4.37
N LEU A 182 -24.93 15.15 -4.29
CA LEU A 182 -26.23 15.81 -4.23
C LEU A 182 -26.53 16.08 -2.77
N HIS A 183 -26.74 17.34 -2.38
CA HIS A 183 -27.04 17.70 -0.99
C HIS A 183 -28.13 18.76 -0.92
N GLU A 184 -28.94 18.68 0.13
CA GLU A 184 -30.06 19.59 0.44
C GLU A 184 -30.01 19.88 1.94
N ASP A 185 -30.00 21.16 2.33
CA ASP A 185 -29.94 21.61 3.73
C ASP A 185 -28.83 20.94 4.56
N GLY A 186 -27.63 20.82 3.98
CA GLY A 186 -26.46 20.19 4.61
C GLY A 186 -26.47 18.65 4.60
N VAL A 187 -27.54 18.02 4.12
CA VAL A 187 -27.68 16.56 4.09
C VAL A 187 -27.32 16.00 2.72
N VAL A 188 -26.41 15.03 2.65
CA VAL A 188 -26.12 14.30 1.41
C VAL A 188 -27.24 13.32 1.10
N ARG A 189 -27.70 13.35 -0.16
CA ARG A 189 -28.88 12.63 -0.69
C ARG A 189 -28.58 11.84 -1.97
N GLY A 190 -27.32 11.74 -2.38
CA GLY A 190 -26.94 11.01 -3.58
C GLY A 190 -25.74 11.59 -4.29
N VAL A 191 -25.58 11.22 -5.56
CA VAL A 191 -24.47 11.63 -6.41
C VAL A 191 -24.92 11.94 -7.83
N ALA A 192 -24.30 12.92 -8.46
CA ALA A 192 -24.37 13.08 -9.92
C ALA A 192 -23.30 12.19 -10.55
N VAL A 193 -23.68 11.40 -11.56
CA VAL A 193 -22.83 10.41 -12.22
C VAL A 193 -22.75 10.71 -13.70
N ARG A 194 -21.53 10.77 -14.23
CA ARG A 194 -21.28 10.81 -15.67
C ARG A 194 -20.99 9.40 -16.20
N SER A 195 -21.84 8.92 -17.11
CA SER A 195 -21.63 7.66 -17.83
C SER A 195 -22.06 7.78 -19.29
N ARG A 196 -21.26 7.21 -20.20
CA ARG A 196 -21.51 7.23 -21.67
C ARG A 196 -21.84 8.63 -22.21
N GLY A 197 -21.13 9.65 -21.72
CA GLY A 197 -21.29 11.06 -22.14
C GLY A 197 -22.53 11.77 -21.58
N ARG A 198 -23.33 11.12 -20.73
CA ARG A 198 -24.51 11.71 -20.07
C ARG A 198 -24.28 11.84 -18.57
N THR A 199 -24.87 12.87 -17.97
CA THR A 199 -24.93 13.02 -16.52
C THR A 199 -26.32 12.62 -16.04
N GLU A 200 -26.39 11.82 -14.99
CA GLU A 200 -27.62 11.43 -14.30
C GLU A 200 -27.47 11.64 -12.80
N ASP A 201 -28.56 12.02 -12.13
CA ASP A 201 -28.61 12.12 -10.68
C ASP A 201 -29.12 10.80 -10.09
N ILE A 202 -28.37 10.26 -9.13
CA ILE A 202 -28.74 9.04 -8.42
C ILE A 202 -29.00 9.40 -6.96
N ARG A 203 -30.26 9.29 -6.53
CA ARG A 203 -30.67 9.52 -5.15
C ARG A 203 -30.37 8.31 -4.27
N ALA A 204 -29.91 8.59 -3.05
CA ALA A 204 -29.58 7.58 -2.04
C ALA A 204 -29.89 8.04 -0.61
N GLY A 205 -30.15 7.09 0.29
CA GLY A 205 -30.28 7.35 1.73
C GLY A 205 -28.96 7.78 2.38
N ALA A 206 -27.85 7.20 1.92
CA ALA A 206 -26.48 7.56 2.28
C ALA A 206 -25.49 7.32 1.13
N VAL A 207 -24.34 7.99 1.18
CA VAL A 207 -23.23 7.84 0.22
C VAL A 207 -21.94 7.48 0.98
N VAL A 208 -21.23 6.46 0.50
CA VAL A 208 -19.89 6.06 0.98
C VAL A 208 -18.86 6.39 -0.09
N LEU A 209 -17.93 7.31 0.20
CA LEU A 209 -16.78 7.62 -0.63
C LEU A 209 -15.63 6.67 -0.32
N ALA A 210 -15.31 5.77 -1.25
CA ALA A 210 -14.29 4.74 -1.10
C ALA A 210 -13.41 4.61 -2.37
N CYS A 211 -13.10 5.75 -2.98
CA CYS A 211 -12.53 5.86 -4.33
C CYS A 211 -11.07 6.29 -4.39
N GLY A 212 -10.31 6.07 -3.30
CA GLY A 212 -8.86 6.28 -3.26
C GLY A 212 -8.43 7.73 -3.00
N GLY A 213 -7.11 7.96 -2.99
CA GLY A 213 -6.49 9.27 -2.88
C GLY A 213 -6.43 10.06 -4.19
N PHE A 214 -5.25 10.57 -4.52
CA PHE A 214 -5.04 11.44 -5.68
C PHE A 214 -3.70 11.23 -6.41
N GLU A 215 -3.02 10.12 -6.18
CA GLU A 215 -1.69 9.83 -6.70
C GLU A 215 -1.62 9.72 -8.24
N ALA A 216 -2.74 9.52 -8.94
CA ALA A 216 -2.78 9.57 -10.40
C ALA A 216 -3.04 10.98 -10.96
N ASN A 217 -3.21 12.00 -10.12
CA ASN A 217 -3.40 13.39 -10.52
C ASN A 217 -2.06 14.17 -10.45
N PRO A 218 -1.36 14.40 -11.58
CA PRO A 218 -0.06 15.09 -11.57
C PRO A 218 -0.14 16.54 -11.03
N GLU A 219 -1.27 17.22 -11.22
CA GLU A 219 -1.46 18.59 -10.73
C GLU A 219 -1.57 18.60 -9.20
N TRP A 220 -2.40 17.72 -8.62
CA TRP A 220 -2.53 17.60 -7.16
C TRP A 220 -1.25 17.08 -6.51
N ARG A 221 -0.54 16.16 -7.17
CA ARG A 221 0.79 15.73 -6.72
C ARG A 221 1.76 16.89 -6.62
N THR A 222 1.86 17.72 -7.65
CA THR A 222 2.71 18.91 -7.62
C THR A 222 2.27 19.90 -6.55
N ARG A 223 0.96 20.14 -6.44
CA ARG A 223 0.37 21.10 -5.51
C ARG A 223 0.58 20.71 -4.05
N TYR A 224 0.40 19.44 -3.70
CA TYR A 224 0.37 18.99 -2.31
C TYR A 224 1.63 18.24 -1.88
N LEU A 225 2.16 17.33 -2.70
CA LEU A 225 3.38 16.58 -2.40
C LEU A 225 4.65 17.39 -2.71
N GLY A 226 4.55 18.35 -3.62
CA GLY A 226 5.61 19.30 -3.96
C GLY A 226 6.22 19.08 -5.35
N PRO A 227 7.20 19.94 -5.74
CA PRO A 227 7.82 19.90 -7.06
C PRO A 227 8.47 18.54 -7.39
N GLY A 228 8.29 18.06 -8.62
CA GLY A 228 8.88 16.81 -9.13
C GLY A 228 8.01 15.56 -8.93
N TRP A 229 6.97 15.63 -8.09
CA TRP A 229 6.04 14.51 -7.89
C TRP A 229 5.11 14.24 -9.09
N ASP A 230 4.94 15.20 -9.99
CA ASP A 230 4.30 14.98 -11.29
C ASP A 230 5.04 13.98 -12.18
N LEU A 231 6.35 13.85 -11.99
CA LEU A 231 7.22 12.97 -12.78
C LEU A 231 7.29 11.54 -12.22
N ALA A 232 6.90 11.34 -10.95
CA ALA A 232 6.85 10.01 -10.35
C ALA A 232 5.88 9.09 -11.11
N LYS A 233 6.26 7.82 -11.24
CA LYS A 233 5.36 6.80 -11.82
C LYS A 233 4.29 6.42 -10.83
N VAL A 234 3.12 6.02 -11.32
CA VAL A 234 2.01 5.56 -10.49
C VAL A 234 2.03 4.04 -10.41
N ARG A 235 2.22 3.52 -9.20
CA ARG A 235 2.09 2.10 -8.87
C ARG A 235 0.60 1.76 -8.69
N GLY A 236 -0.14 1.80 -9.79
CA GLY A 236 -1.55 1.44 -9.77
C GLY A 236 -2.40 2.10 -10.82
N THR A 237 -3.66 2.33 -10.48
CA THR A 237 -4.66 2.75 -11.45
C THR A 237 -4.47 4.19 -11.90
N ARG A 238 -4.73 4.46 -13.19
CA ARG A 238 -4.75 5.83 -13.74
C ARG A 238 -5.99 6.64 -13.34
N PHE A 239 -6.97 6.01 -12.68
CA PHE A 239 -8.27 6.63 -12.38
C PHE A 239 -8.32 7.33 -11.02
N ASN A 240 -7.35 7.08 -10.14
CA ASN A 240 -7.33 7.60 -8.76
C ASN A 240 -6.83 9.04 -8.70
N THR A 241 -7.73 9.98 -8.99
CA THR A 241 -7.39 11.38 -9.33
C THR A 241 -7.92 12.41 -8.32
N GLY A 242 -8.36 11.96 -7.13
CA GLY A 242 -8.89 12.84 -6.08
C GLY A 242 -10.33 13.29 -6.29
N ASP A 243 -11.08 12.66 -7.20
CA ASP A 243 -12.46 13.05 -7.50
C ASP A 243 -13.36 12.99 -6.25
N GLY A 244 -13.29 11.91 -5.47
CA GLY A 244 -14.04 11.74 -4.23
C GLY A 244 -13.74 12.80 -3.20
N ILE A 245 -12.45 13.07 -2.99
CA ILE A 245 -11.96 14.11 -2.08
C ILE A 245 -12.52 15.46 -2.53
N ARG A 246 -12.37 15.83 -3.80
CA ARG A 246 -12.88 17.11 -4.33
C ARG A 246 -14.39 17.24 -4.10
N MET A 247 -15.18 16.21 -4.43
CA MET A 247 -16.64 16.27 -4.24
C MET A 247 -17.05 16.56 -2.79
N ALA A 248 -16.29 16.04 -1.82
CA ALA A 248 -16.56 16.28 -0.40
C ALA A 248 -16.08 17.67 0.04
N LEU A 249 -14.87 18.08 -0.36
CA LEU A 249 -14.34 19.42 -0.05
C LEU A 249 -15.24 20.53 -0.63
N ASP A 250 -15.78 20.34 -1.84
CA ASP A 250 -16.68 21.30 -2.51
C ASP A 250 -17.97 21.57 -1.71
N ILE A 251 -18.36 20.68 -0.79
CA ILE A 251 -19.53 20.84 0.09
C ILE A 251 -19.16 21.13 1.56
N GLY A 252 -17.89 21.43 1.85
CA GLY A 252 -17.42 21.82 3.18
C GLY A 252 -16.85 20.70 4.05
N ALA A 253 -16.53 19.52 3.49
CA ALA A 253 -15.85 18.48 4.27
C ALA A 253 -14.44 18.93 4.70
N ALA A 254 -14.03 18.56 5.92
CA ALA A 254 -12.72 18.93 6.46
C ALA A 254 -11.58 18.13 5.81
N PRO A 255 -10.55 18.80 5.25
CA PRO A 255 -9.29 18.15 4.90
C PRO A 255 -8.52 17.73 6.16
N TRP A 256 -7.86 16.57 6.14
CA TRP A 256 -7.17 16.02 7.31
C TRP A 256 -5.92 15.22 6.94
N GLY A 257 -5.03 14.99 7.91
CA GLY A 257 -3.80 14.21 7.75
C GLY A 257 -2.67 14.93 7.01
N ASN A 258 -1.71 14.16 6.49
CA ASN A 258 -0.51 14.68 5.81
C ASN A 258 -0.70 14.76 4.29
N TRP A 259 -1.15 15.91 3.79
CA TRP A 259 -1.34 16.15 2.35
C TRP A 259 -0.05 16.18 1.54
N SER A 260 1.09 16.44 2.19
CA SER A 260 2.43 16.35 1.60
C SER A 260 3.08 14.98 1.75
N GLY A 261 2.37 14.01 2.30
CA GLY A 261 2.84 12.66 2.54
C GLY A 261 2.24 11.66 1.57
N ALA A 262 3.05 10.71 1.13
CA ALA A 262 2.61 9.58 0.32
C ALA A 262 3.42 8.33 0.61
N HIS A 263 2.81 7.18 0.38
CA HIS A 263 3.52 5.91 0.23
C HIS A 263 4.13 5.86 -1.18
N ALA A 264 5.45 5.89 -1.27
CA ALA A 264 6.18 5.70 -2.51
C ALA A 264 7.34 4.71 -2.34
N VAL A 265 7.61 3.92 -3.38
CA VAL A 265 8.55 2.81 -3.34
C VAL A 265 9.64 2.92 -4.41
N GLY A 266 10.73 2.18 -4.21
CA GLY A 266 11.65 1.84 -5.29
C GLY A 266 10.95 0.97 -6.34
N TRP A 267 10.93 1.48 -7.57
CA TRP A 267 10.17 0.94 -8.69
C TRP A 267 11.06 0.76 -9.91
N GLU A 268 10.73 -0.17 -10.80
CA GLU A 268 11.50 -0.41 -12.02
C GLU A 268 11.65 0.86 -12.88
N PHE A 269 12.89 1.19 -13.24
CA PHE A 269 13.22 2.42 -13.95
C PHE A 269 12.51 2.54 -15.29
N ASN A 270 12.24 1.43 -15.99
CA ASN A 270 11.54 1.42 -17.28
C ASN A 270 10.06 0.98 -17.19
N ALA A 271 9.48 0.89 -16.00
CA ALA A 271 8.04 0.62 -15.85
C ALA A 271 7.15 1.64 -16.59
N PRO A 272 5.94 1.27 -17.01
CA PRO A 272 4.98 2.21 -17.59
C PRO A 272 4.60 3.34 -16.60
N PRO A 273 4.00 4.45 -17.09
CA PRO A 273 3.60 5.57 -16.22
C PRO A 273 2.56 5.21 -15.14
N PHE A 274 1.75 4.18 -15.41
CA PHE A 274 0.75 3.63 -14.50
C PHE A 274 0.97 2.11 -14.34
N GLY A 275 0.28 1.48 -13.39
CA GLY A 275 0.35 0.05 -13.17
C GLY A 275 -0.08 -0.75 -14.40
N ASP A 276 0.64 -1.84 -14.65
CA ASP A 276 0.32 -2.82 -15.70
C ASP A 276 -0.25 -4.08 -15.04
N LEU A 277 -1.49 -4.45 -15.37
CA LEU A 277 -2.13 -5.64 -14.79
C LEU A 277 -1.46 -6.95 -15.23
N ALA A 278 -0.73 -6.97 -16.34
CA ALA A 278 -0.01 -8.17 -16.80
C ALA A 278 1.24 -8.46 -15.96
N VAL A 279 1.88 -7.42 -15.41
CA VAL A 279 3.06 -7.55 -14.53
C VAL A 279 2.65 -7.45 -13.05
N GLY A 280 1.60 -6.68 -12.78
CA GLY A 280 1.10 -6.36 -11.45
C GLY A 280 2.18 -5.74 -10.56
N ASP A 281 2.35 -6.37 -9.41
CA ASP A 281 3.27 -5.98 -8.34
C ASP A 281 4.77 -6.22 -8.67
N GLY A 282 5.08 -6.92 -9.77
CA GLY A 282 6.45 -7.35 -10.10
C GLY A 282 7.45 -6.23 -10.41
N PHE A 283 7.00 -5.00 -10.63
CA PHE A 283 7.90 -3.87 -10.89
C PHE A 283 8.57 -3.31 -9.63
N GLN A 284 8.07 -3.59 -8.42
CA GLN A 284 8.70 -3.10 -7.19
C GLN A 284 10.11 -3.71 -7.03
N LYS A 285 10.99 -3.01 -6.32
CA LYS A 285 12.38 -3.47 -6.09
C LYS A 285 12.75 -3.31 -4.62
N HIS A 286 12.30 -4.26 -3.81
CA HIS A 286 12.39 -4.16 -2.34
C HIS A 286 13.44 -5.05 -1.67
N SER A 287 14.28 -5.77 -2.41
CA SER A 287 15.45 -6.47 -1.84
C SER A 287 16.63 -5.54 -1.53
N TYR A 288 16.45 -4.22 -1.60
CA TYR A 288 17.48 -3.24 -1.29
C TYR A 288 18.18 -3.37 0.07
N PRO A 289 17.61 -3.97 1.13
CA PRO A 289 18.36 -4.16 2.37
C PRO A 289 19.63 -4.99 2.19
N PHE A 290 19.74 -5.80 1.14
CA PHE A 290 20.91 -6.59 0.81
C PHE A 290 21.82 -5.94 -0.26
N SER A 291 21.52 -4.70 -0.67
CA SER A 291 22.31 -3.90 -1.62
C SER A 291 22.95 -2.68 -0.96
N ILE A 292 23.74 -1.98 -1.76
CA ILE A 292 23.86 -0.52 -1.67
C ILE A 292 23.10 0.15 -2.83
N MET A 293 22.68 1.40 -2.62
CA MET A 293 22.09 2.25 -3.66
C MET A 293 23.01 3.39 -4.04
N VAL A 294 23.32 3.54 -5.33
CA VAL A 294 24.03 4.72 -5.84
C VAL A 294 23.12 5.54 -6.73
N ASN A 295 23.16 6.87 -6.60
CA ASN A 295 22.45 7.79 -7.49
C ASN A 295 23.24 8.05 -8.79
N SER A 296 22.72 8.92 -9.66
CA SER A 296 23.38 9.32 -10.92
C SER A 296 24.75 9.99 -10.74
N ASP A 297 25.01 10.62 -9.59
CA ASP A 297 26.34 11.17 -9.25
C ASP A 297 27.30 10.10 -8.69
N GLY A 298 26.89 8.82 -8.69
CA GLY A 298 27.68 7.70 -8.19
C GLY A 298 27.83 7.65 -6.66
N ARG A 299 26.93 8.31 -5.91
CA ARG A 299 27.00 8.41 -4.44
C ARG A 299 25.87 7.65 -3.75
N ARG A 300 26.16 7.11 -2.57
CA ARG A 300 25.13 6.62 -1.65
C ARG A 300 24.40 7.80 -0.99
N PHE A 301 23.10 7.62 -0.75
CA PHE A 301 22.22 8.71 -0.28
C PHE A 301 21.24 8.31 0.84
N LEU A 302 21.12 7.02 1.17
CA LEU A 302 20.28 6.53 2.27
C LEU A 302 20.88 5.31 2.95
N ASP A 303 20.43 5.00 4.16
CA ASP A 303 20.77 3.74 4.85
C ASP A 303 19.81 2.62 4.40
N GLU A 304 20.27 1.77 3.48
CA GLU A 304 19.49 0.68 2.93
C GLU A 304 19.11 -0.37 4.01
N GLY A 305 19.83 -0.40 5.14
CA GLY A 305 19.64 -1.32 6.26
C GLY A 305 19.06 -0.68 7.54
N ALA A 306 18.41 0.49 7.46
CA ALA A 306 17.94 1.22 8.64
C ALA A 306 16.92 0.46 9.50
N ASP A 307 16.01 -0.28 8.87
CA ASP A 307 15.01 -1.14 9.52
C ASP A 307 14.60 -2.26 8.55
N PHE A 308 13.73 -3.18 8.99
CA PHE A 308 13.15 -4.14 8.06
C PHE A 308 12.46 -3.43 6.89
N ARG A 309 12.51 -4.07 5.72
CA ARG A 309 11.91 -3.60 4.46
C ARG A 309 10.52 -3.02 4.66
N ASN A 310 9.63 -3.71 5.39
CA ASN A 310 8.23 -3.33 5.58
C ASN A 310 8.02 -2.05 6.44
N TYR A 311 9.09 -1.46 6.98
CA TYR A 311 9.06 -0.16 7.67
C TYR A 311 9.90 0.91 6.96
N THR A 312 10.55 0.62 5.84
CA THR A 312 11.38 1.59 5.10
C THR A 312 10.94 1.77 3.65
N TYR A 313 10.39 0.74 3.02
CA TYR A 313 10.08 0.74 1.59
C TYR A 313 9.16 1.88 1.16
N ALA A 314 8.23 2.27 2.03
CA ALA A 314 7.20 3.25 1.72
C ALA A 314 7.67 4.71 1.79
N LYS A 315 8.84 4.97 2.38
CA LYS A 315 9.52 6.27 2.36
C LYS A 315 10.66 6.35 1.34
N TYR A 316 11.28 5.22 0.99
CA TYR A 316 12.46 5.22 0.10
C TYR A 316 12.16 5.55 -1.35
N GLY A 317 10.91 5.43 -1.82
CA GLY A 317 10.54 6.00 -3.12
C GLY A 317 10.72 7.52 -3.18
N HIS A 318 10.40 8.23 -2.08
CA HIS A 318 10.62 9.68 -2.00
C HIS A 318 12.11 10.02 -2.06
N GLU A 319 12.96 9.28 -1.34
CA GLU A 319 14.41 9.47 -1.37
C GLU A 319 14.99 9.26 -2.78
N ILE A 320 14.50 8.25 -3.51
CA ILE A 320 14.90 7.99 -4.91
C ILE A 320 14.41 9.12 -5.82
N LEU A 321 13.18 9.61 -5.63
CA LEU A 321 12.61 10.73 -6.41
C LEU A 321 13.43 12.02 -6.24
N ALA A 322 13.99 12.25 -5.05
CA ALA A 322 14.81 13.43 -4.75
C ALA A 322 16.21 13.37 -5.39
N GLN A 323 16.65 12.22 -5.90
CA GLN A 323 17.97 12.10 -6.53
C GLN A 323 17.99 12.71 -7.94
N PRO A 324 19.17 13.18 -8.41
CA PRO A 324 19.27 13.75 -9.75
C PRO A 324 18.87 12.72 -10.82
N GLY A 325 18.01 13.14 -11.75
CA GLY A 325 17.43 12.24 -12.77
C GLY A 325 16.39 11.24 -12.24
N GLN A 326 16.02 11.30 -10.96
CA GLN A 326 15.04 10.42 -10.32
C GLN A 326 15.36 8.93 -10.50
N ILE A 327 16.66 8.63 -10.54
CA ILE A 327 17.23 7.30 -10.77
C ILE A 327 18.23 6.96 -9.68
N ALA A 328 18.21 5.70 -9.28
CA ALA A 328 19.28 5.07 -8.52
C ALA A 328 19.51 3.65 -9.04
N TRP A 329 20.65 3.06 -8.69
CA TRP A 329 20.98 1.68 -8.99
C TRP A 329 21.20 0.92 -7.69
N GLN A 330 20.50 -0.21 -7.53
CA GLN A 330 20.74 -1.16 -6.45
C GLN A 330 21.80 -2.15 -6.87
N ILE A 331 22.92 -2.22 -6.14
CA ILE A 331 24.07 -3.07 -6.46
C ILE A 331 24.15 -4.24 -5.48
N PHE A 332 24.21 -5.45 -6.04
CA PHE A 332 24.31 -6.71 -5.32
C PHE A 332 25.49 -7.52 -5.82
N ASP A 333 25.87 -8.53 -5.04
CA ASP A 333 26.83 -9.55 -5.45
C ASP A 333 26.27 -10.96 -5.21
N ARG A 334 27.02 -11.98 -5.67
CA ARG A 334 26.58 -13.38 -5.65
C ARG A 334 26.13 -13.86 -4.28
N LYS A 335 26.66 -13.31 -3.18
CA LYS A 335 26.38 -13.77 -1.81
C LYS A 335 24.89 -13.62 -1.46
N VAL A 336 24.17 -12.68 -2.07
CA VAL A 336 22.77 -12.36 -1.72
C VAL A 336 21.79 -12.49 -2.88
N VAL A 337 22.24 -12.74 -4.12
CA VAL A 337 21.36 -12.87 -5.30
C VAL A 337 20.25 -13.93 -5.11
N HIS A 338 20.57 -15.02 -4.38
CA HIS A 338 19.60 -16.08 -4.06
C HIS A 338 18.50 -15.65 -3.07
N LEU A 339 18.70 -14.54 -2.35
CA LEU A 339 17.73 -13.93 -1.41
C LEU A 339 16.84 -12.89 -2.08
N LEU A 340 17.11 -12.50 -3.33
CA LEU A 340 16.31 -11.51 -4.03
C LEU A 340 14.90 -12.03 -4.28
N ARG A 341 13.93 -11.13 -4.22
CA ARG A 341 12.51 -11.41 -4.48
C ARG A 341 12.27 -11.65 -5.98
N ASP A 342 11.19 -12.34 -6.33
CA ASP A 342 10.89 -12.70 -7.73
C ASP A 342 10.69 -11.49 -8.66
N GLU A 343 10.37 -10.32 -8.11
CA GLU A 343 10.34 -9.04 -8.82
C GLU A 343 11.67 -8.61 -9.46
N TYR A 344 12.80 -9.23 -9.08
CA TYR A 344 14.11 -9.07 -9.71
C TYR A 344 14.35 -10.02 -10.88
N ARG A 345 13.41 -10.93 -11.15
CA ARG A 345 13.52 -12.00 -12.15
C ARG A 345 12.51 -11.85 -13.30
N ILE A 346 11.74 -10.77 -13.34
CA ILE A 346 10.81 -10.49 -14.44
C ILE A 346 11.57 -10.04 -15.70
N LYS A 347 10.94 -10.16 -16.88
CA LYS A 347 11.56 -9.80 -18.16
C LYS A 347 11.82 -8.30 -18.32
N GLN A 348 11.06 -7.48 -17.60
CA GLN A 348 11.05 -6.03 -17.71
C GLN A 348 12.11 -5.34 -16.85
N VAL A 349 12.95 -6.11 -16.15
CA VAL A 349 13.95 -5.54 -15.28
C VAL A 349 15.07 -4.87 -16.07
N THR A 350 15.41 -3.64 -15.70
CA THR A 350 16.62 -2.97 -16.17
C THR A 350 17.80 -3.42 -15.32
N LYS A 351 18.57 -4.39 -15.83
CA LYS A 351 19.64 -5.09 -15.11
C LYS A 351 20.96 -5.05 -15.87
N VAL A 352 22.05 -4.90 -15.12
CA VAL A 352 23.43 -5.11 -15.57
C VAL A 352 24.04 -6.25 -14.78
N THR A 353 24.81 -7.10 -15.46
CA THR A 353 25.61 -8.16 -14.81
C THR A 353 27.04 -8.11 -15.33
N ALA A 354 28.00 -8.23 -14.44
CA ALA A 354 29.41 -8.23 -14.77
C ALA A 354 30.24 -9.07 -13.80
N ASP A 355 31.40 -9.54 -14.24
CA ASP A 355 32.36 -10.29 -13.41
C ASP A 355 33.35 -9.38 -12.66
N THR A 356 33.35 -8.08 -12.96
CA THR A 356 34.16 -7.05 -12.28
C THR A 356 33.30 -5.85 -11.91
N LEU A 357 33.69 -5.11 -10.87
CA LEU A 357 32.98 -3.89 -10.47
C LEU A 357 33.16 -2.79 -11.51
N GLU A 358 34.33 -2.71 -12.14
CA GLU A 358 34.66 -1.77 -13.20
C GLU A 358 33.74 -1.95 -14.41
N ASP A 359 33.52 -3.19 -14.84
CA ASP A 359 32.60 -3.46 -15.95
C ASP A 359 31.14 -3.27 -15.52
N LEU A 360 30.80 -3.53 -14.26
CA LEU A 360 29.45 -3.29 -13.74
C LEU A 360 29.09 -1.81 -13.85
N VAL A 361 29.89 -0.92 -13.28
CA VAL A 361 29.58 0.52 -13.21
C VAL A 361 29.67 1.19 -14.59
N LYS A 362 30.55 0.73 -15.48
CA LYS A 362 30.63 1.24 -16.87
C LYS A 362 29.38 0.92 -17.69
N ASN A 363 28.70 -0.19 -17.37
CA ASN A 363 27.49 -0.63 -18.07
C ASN A 363 26.20 -0.15 -17.37
N MET A 364 26.30 0.56 -16.25
CA MET A 364 25.16 1.23 -15.62
C MET A 364 24.86 2.54 -16.35
N ASP A 365 23.72 2.60 -17.04
CA ASP A 365 23.31 3.80 -17.77
C ASP A 365 22.94 4.95 -16.80
N GLY A 366 23.35 6.16 -17.16
CA GLY A 366 22.94 7.39 -16.47
C GLY A 366 23.59 7.63 -15.10
N VAL A 367 24.73 6.97 -14.82
CA VAL A 367 25.55 7.22 -13.61
C VAL A 367 26.96 7.67 -13.97
N ASP A 368 27.65 8.32 -13.02
CA ASP A 368 29.10 8.49 -13.04
C ASP A 368 29.80 7.17 -12.66
N PRO A 369 30.48 6.48 -13.60
CA PRO A 369 31.08 5.18 -13.34
C PRO A 369 32.28 5.26 -12.39
N ASP A 370 33.11 6.30 -12.49
CA ASP A 370 34.31 6.44 -11.67
C ASP A 370 33.94 6.75 -10.21
N ALA A 371 32.97 7.65 -10.01
CA ALA A 371 32.43 7.94 -8.69
C ALA A 371 31.73 6.72 -8.07
N SER A 372 30.95 5.99 -8.86
CA SER A 372 30.27 4.76 -8.41
C SER A 372 31.27 3.70 -7.95
N LEU A 373 32.34 3.47 -8.71
CA LEU A 373 33.40 2.53 -8.34
C LEU A 373 34.07 2.92 -7.02
N GLY A 374 34.40 4.21 -6.87
CA GLY A 374 34.96 4.77 -5.64
C GLY A 374 34.05 4.51 -4.44
N THR A 375 32.75 4.77 -4.58
CA THR A 375 31.74 4.53 -3.54
C THR A 375 31.66 3.06 -3.13
N VAL A 376 31.69 2.11 -4.08
CA VAL A 376 31.68 0.67 -3.77
C VAL A 376 32.93 0.27 -2.98
N HIS A 377 34.11 0.76 -3.39
CA HIS A 377 35.35 0.48 -2.67
C HIS A 377 35.38 1.06 -1.26
N GLU A 378 34.93 2.31 -1.09
CA GLU A 378 34.83 2.96 0.21
C GLU A 378 33.88 2.19 1.14
N TYR A 379 32.70 1.82 0.62
CA TYR A 379 31.74 1.00 1.35
C TYR A 379 32.35 -0.35 1.78
N ASN A 380 32.99 -1.09 0.87
CA ASN A 380 33.61 -2.38 1.17
C ASN A 380 34.69 -2.28 2.24
N ALA A 381 35.47 -1.19 2.25
CA ALA A 381 36.50 -0.95 3.26
C ALA A 381 35.92 -0.68 4.65
N ALA A 382 34.70 -0.14 4.72
CA ALA A 382 34.04 0.25 5.96
C ALA A 382 33.19 -0.87 6.61
N VAL A 383 32.97 -2.01 5.94
CA VAL A 383 32.16 -3.13 6.47
C VAL A 383 32.82 -3.79 7.69
N ASP A 384 32.04 -3.92 8.76
CA ASP A 384 32.40 -4.66 9.98
C ASP A 384 32.04 -6.15 9.84
N ASP A 385 32.99 -6.96 9.36
CA ASP A 385 32.80 -8.39 9.12
C ASP A 385 32.81 -9.25 10.40
N SER A 386 32.99 -8.64 11.58
CA SER A 386 32.99 -9.37 12.86
C SER A 386 31.60 -9.87 13.27
N VAL A 387 30.54 -9.30 12.69
CA VAL A 387 29.15 -9.65 12.95
C VAL A 387 28.63 -10.56 11.84
N GLY A 388 28.09 -11.72 12.21
CA GLY A 388 27.51 -12.68 11.27
C GLY A 388 26.26 -12.13 10.57
N PHE A 389 26.09 -12.48 9.28
CA PHE A 389 24.92 -12.10 8.49
C PHE A 389 23.70 -12.98 8.85
N ASP A 390 22.55 -12.35 9.13
CA ASP A 390 21.26 -13.04 9.29
C ASP A 390 20.13 -12.21 8.65
N PRO A 391 19.53 -12.66 7.53
CA PRO A 391 18.51 -11.89 6.81
C PRO A 391 17.16 -11.80 7.54
N ASN A 392 16.94 -12.61 8.60
CA ASN A 392 15.67 -12.67 9.33
C ASN A 392 15.63 -11.76 10.56
N ARG A 393 16.73 -11.09 10.91
CA ARG A 393 16.78 -10.14 12.02
C ARG A 393 17.59 -8.92 11.67
N LYS A 394 17.41 -7.84 12.42
CA LYS A 394 18.36 -6.71 12.43
C LYS A 394 19.66 -7.20 13.06
N ASP A 395 20.58 -7.67 12.23
CA ASP A 395 21.79 -8.38 12.63
C ASP A 395 22.87 -7.46 13.22
N GLY A 396 22.76 -6.14 13.00
CA GLY A 396 23.72 -5.15 13.44
C GLY A 396 25.03 -5.15 12.66
N ARG A 397 25.15 -5.99 11.60
CA ARG A 397 26.28 -6.00 10.68
C ARG A 397 26.25 -4.72 9.85
N ARG A 398 27.25 -3.87 10.05
CA ARG A 398 27.19 -2.45 9.63
C ARG A 398 28.46 -1.96 8.97
N THR A 399 28.38 -0.77 8.37
CA THR A 399 29.58 0.03 8.05
C THR A 399 29.89 1.03 9.17
N ARG A 400 31.10 1.59 9.16
CA ARG A 400 31.48 2.70 10.07
C ARG A 400 32.29 3.77 9.35
N GLY A 401 31.95 5.02 9.62
CA GLY A 401 32.76 6.17 9.22
C GLY A 401 32.52 6.66 7.79
N LEU A 402 31.45 6.18 7.15
CA LEU A 402 30.97 6.72 5.88
C LEU A 402 30.09 7.95 6.11
N ALA A 403 29.90 8.76 5.07
CA ALA A 403 28.89 9.83 5.09
C ALA A 403 27.48 9.28 5.38
N THR A 404 27.20 8.07 4.89
CA THR A 404 25.96 7.34 5.15
C THR A 404 26.36 5.94 5.60
N ASP A 405 26.28 5.64 6.90
CA ASP A 405 26.53 4.27 7.36
C ASP A 405 25.32 3.37 7.06
N LYS A 406 25.59 2.09 6.78
CA LYS A 406 24.55 1.06 6.65
C LYS A 406 24.41 0.33 7.98
N THR A 407 23.22 0.32 8.57
CA THR A 407 23.05 -0.12 9.98
C THR A 407 22.91 -1.63 10.17
N ASN A 408 22.40 -2.35 9.16
CA ASN A 408 22.21 -3.81 9.18
C ASN A 408 22.49 -4.42 7.81
N TRP A 409 22.79 -5.72 7.78
CA TRP A 409 23.00 -6.52 6.58
C TRP A 409 24.10 -5.97 5.65
N ALA A 410 25.09 -5.28 6.21
CA ALA A 410 26.21 -4.74 5.44
C ALA A 410 27.18 -5.87 5.03
N ASN A 411 26.97 -6.44 3.84
CA ASN A 411 27.93 -7.33 3.20
C ASN A 411 28.84 -6.52 2.28
N ARG A 412 30.12 -6.90 2.18
CA ARG A 412 30.98 -6.44 1.08
C ARG A 412 30.40 -6.88 -0.26
N ILE A 413 30.59 -6.07 -1.28
CA ILE A 413 30.26 -6.34 -2.68
C ILE A 413 31.57 -6.68 -3.37
N ASP A 414 31.99 -7.94 -3.26
CA ASP A 414 33.33 -8.39 -3.69
C ASP A 414 33.35 -9.80 -4.32
N GLU A 415 32.20 -10.47 -4.45
CA GLU A 415 32.11 -11.78 -5.09
C GLU A 415 31.27 -11.77 -6.39
N PRO A 416 31.88 -12.03 -7.56
CA PRO A 416 31.14 -12.05 -8.82
C PRO A 416 30.24 -13.31 -8.97
N PRO A 417 29.23 -13.26 -9.85
CA PRO A 417 28.86 -12.11 -10.66
C PRO A 417 28.19 -11.01 -9.82
N PHE A 418 28.49 -9.76 -10.18
CA PHE A 418 27.81 -8.58 -9.64
C PHE A 418 26.55 -8.30 -10.44
N GLU A 419 25.49 -7.85 -9.77
CA GLU A 419 24.23 -7.49 -10.41
C GLU A 419 23.78 -6.11 -9.97
N ALA A 420 23.44 -5.25 -10.92
CA ALA A 420 22.90 -3.91 -10.66
C ALA A 420 21.52 -3.75 -11.28
N TYR A 421 20.60 -3.10 -10.57
CA TYR A 421 19.20 -2.93 -10.95
C TYR A 421 18.79 -1.46 -10.91
N ALA A 422 18.34 -0.91 -12.03
CA ALA A 422 17.92 0.49 -12.09
C ALA A 422 16.54 0.69 -11.47
N VAL A 423 16.41 1.69 -10.60
CA VAL A 423 15.18 2.03 -9.91
C VAL A 423 14.84 3.51 -10.00
N THR A 424 13.55 3.80 -9.97
CA THR A 424 12.95 5.12 -9.86
C THR A 424 11.88 5.10 -8.77
N CYS A 425 11.10 6.17 -8.65
CA CYS A 425 10.00 6.29 -7.70
C CYS A 425 8.66 5.83 -8.30
N GLY A 426 7.99 4.92 -7.59
CA GLY A 426 6.58 4.57 -7.82
C GLY A 426 5.71 5.03 -6.66
N ILE A 427 4.84 6.02 -6.87
CA ILE A 427 3.84 6.44 -5.88
C ILE A 427 2.70 5.42 -5.82
N THR A 428 2.32 4.99 -4.62
CA THR A 428 1.23 4.02 -4.41
C THR A 428 -0.04 4.70 -3.92
N PHE A 429 0.06 5.56 -2.92
CA PHE A 429 -1.09 6.28 -2.37
C PHE A 429 -0.71 7.50 -1.54
N THR A 430 -1.66 8.41 -1.33
CA THR A 430 -1.49 9.65 -0.55
C THR A 430 -2.02 9.50 0.88
N PHE A 431 -1.40 10.19 1.84
CA PHE A 431 -1.76 10.10 3.27
C PHE A 431 -2.75 11.18 3.75
N GLY A 432 -2.90 12.26 2.99
CA GLY A 432 -3.91 13.31 3.24
C GLY A 432 -5.23 12.99 2.57
N GLY A 433 -6.33 13.40 3.20
CA GLY A 433 -7.68 13.07 2.74
C GLY A 433 -8.75 13.76 3.56
N LEU A 434 -9.89 13.09 3.75
CA LEU A 434 -11.01 13.60 4.55
C LEU A 434 -10.90 13.21 6.02
N ARG A 435 -11.38 14.09 6.91
CA ARG A 435 -11.59 13.77 8.32
C ARG A 435 -12.83 12.90 8.49
N ILE A 436 -12.74 11.85 9.31
CA ILE A 436 -13.89 11.01 9.68
C ILE A 436 -13.99 10.85 11.19
N SER A 437 -15.18 10.47 11.66
CA SER A 437 -15.40 9.92 12.99
C SER A 437 -15.04 8.42 13.07
N GLU A 438 -15.11 7.87 14.27
CA GLU A 438 -14.99 6.44 14.59
C GLU A 438 -16.04 5.59 13.86
N SER A 439 -17.18 6.19 13.53
CA SER A 439 -18.25 5.59 12.73
C SER A 439 -18.09 5.80 11.22
N ALA A 440 -16.91 6.25 10.78
CA ALA A 440 -16.57 6.57 9.39
C ALA A 440 -17.42 7.68 8.74
N GLN A 441 -18.10 8.50 9.54
CA GLN A 441 -18.87 9.64 9.04
C GLN A 441 -17.94 10.82 8.77
N VAL A 442 -18.11 11.51 7.64
CA VAL A 442 -17.26 12.64 7.26
C VAL A 442 -17.60 13.86 8.11
N PHE A 443 -16.59 14.54 8.65
CA PHE A 443 -16.75 15.82 9.33
C PHE A 443 -16.63 17.01 8.37
N ASP A 444 -17.36 18.09 8.66
CA ASP A 444 -17.15 19.40 8.05
C ASP A 444 -16.04 20.20 8.74
N GLU A 445 -15.74 21.40 8.22
CA GLU A 445 -14.70 22.30 8.74
C GLU A 445 -15.02 22.83 10.15
N GLU A 446 -16.29 22.88 10.55
CA GLU A 446 -16.75 23.21 11.88
C GLU A 446 -16.61 22.05 12.88
N GLY A 447 -16.32 20.84 12.39
CA GLY A 447 -16.15 19.63 13.19
C GLY A 447 -17.45 18.87 13.45
N GLU A 448 -18.52 19.17 12.72
CA GLU A 448 -19.81 18.50 12.80
C GLU A 448 -19.93 17.41 11.72
N PRO A 449 -20.60 16.27 12.00
CA PRO A 449 -20.75 15.21 11.01
C PRO A 449 -21.68 15.62 9.86
N ILE A 450 -21.24 15.47 8.62
CA ILE A 450 -22.06 15.71 7.43
C ILE A 450 -23.09 14.57 7.31
N PRO A 451 -24.41 14.83 7.45
CA PRO A 451 -25.39 13.77 7.51
C PRO A 451 -25.52 13.01 6.18
N GLY A 452 -25.37 11.69 6.24
CA GLY A 452 -25.50 10.81 5.07
C GLY A 452 -24.23 10.67 4.22
N LEU A 453 -23.10 11.23 4.67
CA LEU A 453 -21.81 11.08 4.01
C LEU A 453 -20.82 10.30 4.87
N PHE A 454 -20.27 9.24 4.30
CA PHE A 454 -19.26 8.38 4.92
C PHE A 454 -18.04 8.26 4.01
N ALA A 455 -16.88 7.97 4.58
CA ALA A 455 -15.65 7.76 3.82
C ALA A 455 -14.79 6.65 4.42
N CYS A 456 -14.08 5.92 3.56
CA CYS A 456 -13.17 4.86 4.01
C CYS A 456 -12.03 4.60 3.02
N GLY A 457 -11.05 3.83 3.47
CA GLY A 457 -9.86 3.50 2.69
C GLY A 457 -8.86 4.65 2.62
N GLU A 458 -8.12 4.71 1.53
CA GLU A 458 -7.03 5.66 1.30
C GLU A 458 -7.49 7.13 1.27
N LEU A 459 -8.78 7.37 0.99
CA LEU A 459 -9.37 8.70 0.94
C LEU A 459 -9.44 9.37 2.34
N VAL A 460 -9.26 8.60 3.41
CA VAL A 460 -9.30 9.07 4.80
C VAL A 460 -7.92 9.55 5.24
N GLY A 461 -7.85 10.78 5.73
CA GLY A 461 -6.64 11.33 6.36
C GLY A 461 -6.55 10.99 7.84
N GLY A 462 -5.34 11.07 8.40
CA GLY A 462 -5.12 11.01 9.85
C GLY A 462 -4.63 9.67 10.40
N ILE A 463 -4.65 8.59 9.61
CA ILE A 463 -4.16 7.27 10.05
C ILE A 463 -2.67 7.09 9.75
N PHE A 464 -2.22 7.59 8.61
CA PHE A 464 -0.83 7.52 8.15
C PHE A 464 -0.26 8.92 7.90
N TYR A 465 1.05 9.10 8.03
CA TYR A 465 1.72 10.42 7.94
C TYR A 465 3.03 10.41 7.17
N PHE A 466 4.15 10.11 7.80
CA PHE A 466 5.47 10.11 7.13
C PHE A 466 5.78 8.74 6.52
N ASN A 467 5.11 7.71 7.04
CA ASN A 467 5.27 6.32 6.65
C ASN A 467 4.04 5.54 7.15
N TYR A 468 3.98 4.24 6.87
CA TYR A 468 2.95 3.34 7.38
C TYR A 468 3.51 1.93 7.60
N PRO A 469 2.95 1.13 8.53
CA PRO A 469 3.37 -0.26 8.69
C PRO A 469 2.94 -1.09 7.48
N GLY A 470 3.87 -1.74 6.78
CA GLY A 470 3.53 -2.47 5.55
C GLY A 470 2.42 -3.50 5.74
N GLY A 471 1.47 -3.52 4.80
CA GLY A 471 0.26 -4.36 4.85
C GLY A 471 -0.93 -3.75 5.60
N SER A 472 -0.75 -2.65 6.33
CA SER A 472 -1.86 -2.01 7.07
C SER A 472 -2.85 -1.27 6.17
N GLY A 473 -2.46 -0.84 4.97
CA GLY A 473 -3.34 -0.09 4.05
C GLY A 473 -4.56 -0.87 3.56
N LEU A 474 -4.39 -2.15 3.19
CA LEU A 474 -5.52 -3.00 2.80
C LEU A 474 -6.39 -3.34 4.03
N THR A 475 -5.78 -3.64 5.17
CA THR A 475 -6.51 -3.86 6.43
C THR A 475 -7.33 -2.62 6.81
N ASN A 476 -6.75 -1.43 6.71
CA ASN A 476 -7.42 -0.15 6.93
C ASN A 476 -8.65 0.03 6.05
N GLY A 477 -8.49 -0.24 4.75
CA GLY A 477 -9.61 -0.24 3.81
C GLY A 477 -10.72 -1.22 4.20
N ALA A 478 -10.37 -2.43 4.62
CA ALA A 478 -11.36 -3.43 5.01
C ALA A 478 -12.10 -3.06 6.32
N VAL A 479 -11.37 -2.61 7.35
CA VAL A 479 -11.92 -2.24 8.66
C VAL A 479 -12.90 -1.07 8.52
N PHE A 480 -12.42 0.07 8.00
CA PHE A 480 -13.26 1.24 7.83
C PHE A 480 -14.29 1.07 6.71
N GLY A 481 -14.01 0.23 5.71
CA GLY A 481 -15.01 -0.17 4.71
C GLY A 481 -16.19 -0.87 5.37
N ARG A 482 -15.94 -1.88 6.20
CA ARG A 482 -16.98 -2.61 6.94
C ARG A 482 -17.77 -1.67 7.86
N ILE A 483 -17.10 -0.79 8.60
CA ILE A 483 -17.75 0.22 9.46
C ILE A 483 -18.64 1.15 8.62
N ALA A 484 -18.09 1.81 7.60
CA ALA A 484 -18.82 2.76 6.76
C ALA A 484 -20.05 2.12 6.10
N GLY A 485 -19.94 0.88 5.61
CA GLY A 485 -21.05 0.16 5.01
C GLY A 485 -22.20 -0.09 5.98
N ARG A 486 -21.88 -0.58 7.20
CA ARG A 486 -22.87 -0.79 8.27
C ARG A 486 -23.56 0.52 8.65
N GLU A 487 -22.79 1.56 8.94
CA GLU A 487 -23.33 2.84 9.44
C GLU A 487 -24.13 3.58 8.35
N ALA A 488 -23.72 3.49 7.09
CA ALA A 488 -24.49 4.01 5.97
C ALA A 488 -25.85 3.31 5.82
N ALA A 489 -25.89 1.98 5.95
CA ALA A 489 -27.14 1.22 5.90
C ALA A 489 -28.08 1.57 7.07
N VAL A 490 -27.54 1.67 8.29
CA VAL A 490 -28.32 2.09 9.48
C VAL A 490 -28.86 3.51 9.30
N THR A 491 -28.07 4.42 8.75
CA THR A 491 -28.49 5.79 8.48
C THR A 491 -29.57 5.86 7.41
N ALA A 492 -29.44 5.09 6.33
CA ALA A 492 -30.43 5.02 5.26
C ALA A 492 -31.77 4.47 5.77
N ALA A 493 -31.77 3.45 6.63
CA ALA A 493 -32.99 2.85 7.17
C ALA A 493 -33.79 3.75 8.13
N ARG A 494 -33.18 4.81 8.67
CA ARG A 494 -33.83 5.79 9.55
C ARG A 494 -34.53 6.92 8.79
N ARG A 495 -34.37 6.98 7.47
CA ARG A 495 -34.89 8.02 6.57
C ARG A 495 -36.00 7.44 5.71
#